data_AF-A0A956R3D3-F1
#
_entry.id   AF-A0A956R3D3-F1
#
_cell.length_a   1.000
_cell.length_b   1.000
_cell.length_c   1.000
_cell.angle_alpha   90.00
_cell.angle_beta   90.00
_cell.angle_gamma   90.00
#
_symmetry.space_group_name_H-M   'P 1'
#
loop_
_entity.id
_entity.type
_entity.pdbx_description
1 polymer ?
#
loop_
_entity_poly.entity_id
_entity_poly.type
_entity_poly.pdbx_seq_one_letter_code
_entity_poly.pdbx_strand_id
1 'polypeptide(L)'
;SVDDRDLACNEICNLDSNQVTPIPTTTEFDPQPKPRPWLEQSGGVSNLPAGTDMIDALGCLLPQGVNGCGFESQLEAMYLSLVRSVTTNESNYGFIRSDASLLVLIVSDEVDCSYNKQWDSIFQQDGNKVFWADPNDSFPTSALCWNAGVTCTGDPGAYDSCLATNYDVNGNVTADENAAVLHPLSRYQGLLQGLQVDKQSINPDARIYVGLLAGVGEAGQISYAEPVDPQLDHDFGIEYACSDGTISGLPPVRMRETSEALGGGPNVRKSICASSYAPGLSELVGFFTSGC
;
A
#
# COMPACT_ATOMS: atom_id res chain seq x y z
N SER A 1 -16.72 -11.38 21.97
CA SER A 1 -16.31 -10.11 22.59
C SER A 1 -16.08 -9.12 21.48
N VAL A 2 -16.40 -7.84 21.68
CA VAL A 2 -15.92 -6.81 20.77
C VAL A 2 -14.41 -6.71 20.99
N ASP A 3 -13.61 -6.63 19.93
CA ASP A 3 -12.17 -6.43 20.07
C ASP A 3 -11.93 -4.99 20.54
N ASP A 4 -11.32 -4.84 21.71
CA ASP A 4 -11.00 -3.52 22.29
C ASP A 4 -10.10 -2.70 21.36
N ARG A 5 -9.32 -3.34 20.47
CA ARG A 5 -8.54 -2.67 19.42
C ARG A 5 -9.43 -2.13 18.31
N ASP A 6 -10.44 -2.88 17.91
CA ASP A 6 -11.41 -2.46 16.89
C ASP A 6 -12.29 -1.31 17.42
N LEU A 7 -12.68 -1.36 18.69
CA LEU A 7 -13.30 -0.21 19.38
C LEU A 7 -12.37 1.00 19.38
N ALA A 8 -11.11 0.83 19.78
CA ALA A 8 -10.14 1.93 19.79
C ALA A 8 -9.87 2.51 18.39
N CYS A 9 -9.91 1.71 17.31
CA CYS A 9 -9.79 2.21 15.94
C CYS A 9 -11.03 2.96 15.45
N ASN A 10 -12.23 2.55 15.90
CA ASN A 10 -13.50 3.12 15.45
C ASN A 10 -14.01 4.27 16.35
N GLU A 11 -13.52 4.39 17.59
CA GLU A 11 -13.90 5.45 18.56
C GLU A 11 -13.00 6.70 18.50
N ILE A 12 -12.16 6.85 17.46
CA ILE A 12 -11.30 8.03 17.26
C ILE A 12 -12.10 9.23 16.73
N CYS A 13 -13.23 8.97 16.08
CA CYS A 13 -13.97 10.00 15.37
C CYS A 13 -14.90 10.81 16.29
N ASN A 14 -14.60 12.10 16.44
CA ASN A 14 -15.46 13.07 17.15
C ASN A 14 -16.51 13.74 16.26
N LEU A 15 -16.57 13.39 14.98
CA LEU A 15 -17.53 13.90 14.02
C LEU A 15 -18.69 12.91 13.82
N ASP A 16 -19.90 13.42 13.63
CA ASP A 16 -21.03 12.57 13.26
C ASP A 16 -21.02 12.21 11.76
N SER A 17 -21.83 11.23 11.36
CA SER A 17 -21.89 10.74 9.98
C SER A 17 -22.26 11.84 8.97
N ASN A 18 -23.07 12.83 9.37
CA ASN A 18 -23.46 13.93 8.49
C ASN A 18 -22.30 14.90 8.27
N GLN A 19 -21.44 15.08 9.28
CA GLN A 19 -20.27 15.95 9.21
C GLN A 19 -19.15 15.41 8.31
N VAL A 20 -19.07 14.09 8.15
CA VAL A 20 -18.06 13.42 7.28
C VAL A 20 -18.61 12.95 5.94
N THR A 21 -19.92 13.12 5.68
CA THR A 21 -20.52 12.77 4.38
C THR A 21 -20.18 13.83 3.33
N PRO A 22 -19.48 13.48 2.23
CA PRO A 22 -19.15 14.44 1.20
C PRO A 22 -20.39 15.06 0.53
N ILE A 23 -20.41 16.38 0.41
CA ILE A 23 -21.45 17.11 -0.33
C ILE A 23 -21.28 16.92 -1.84
N PRO A 24 -22.36 17.07 -2.64
CA PRO A 24 -22.27 16.85 -4.08
C PRO A 24 -21.31 17.80 -4.80
N THR A 25 -20.40 17.25 -5.61
CA THR A 25 -19.48 18.02 -6.45
C THR A 25 -19.42 17.51 -7.89
N THR A 26 -19.05 18.41 -8.80
CA THR A 26 -18.78 18.10 -10.22
C THR A 26 -17.34 17.65 -10.40
N THR A 27 -17.06 16.91 -11.46
CA THR A 27 -15.69 16.59 -11.89
C THR A 27 -15.45 17.10 -13.31
N GLU A 28 -14.21 17.00 -13.80
CA GLU A 28 -13.89 17.33 -15.20
C GLU A 28 -14.66 16.45 -16.21
N PHE A 29 -15.11 15.27 -15.78
CA PHE A 29 -15.84 14.30 -16.61
C PHE A 29 -17.35 14.24 -16.33
N ASP A 30 -17.82 14.82 -15.22
CA ASP A 30 -19.22 14.80 -14.81
C ASP A 30 -19.67 16.18 -14.33
N PRO A 31 -20.39 16.95 -15.18
CA PRO A 31 -20.89 18.27 -14.82
C PRO A 31 -22.11 18.23 -13.89
N GLN A 32 -22.64 17.04 -13.56
CA GLN A 32 -23.73 16.90 -12.61
C GLN A 32 -23.18 16.70 -11.19
N PRO A 33 -23.50 17.59 -10.23
CA PRO A 33 -23.04 17.43 -8.86
C PRO A 33 -23.59 16.15 -8.24
N LYS A 34 -22.69 15.31 -7.69
CA LYS A 34 -23.05 14.08 -6.96
C LYS A 34 -22.12 13.88 -5.76
N PRO A 35 -22.56 13.25 -4.66
CA PRO A 35 -21.67 12.85 -3.59
C PRO A 35 -20.57 11.94 -4.15
N ARG A 36 -19.33 12.20 -3.76
CA ARG A 36 -18.15 11.48 -4.24
C ARG A 36 -17.55 10.62 -3.12
N PRO A 37 -17.07 9.40 -3.40
CA PRO A 37 -16.46 8.53 -2.39
C PRO A 37 -15.01 8.93 -2.05
N TRP A 38 -14.72 10.23 -1.98
CA TRP A 38 -13.42 10.78 -1.62
C TRP A 38 -13.59 12.13 -0.93
N LEU A 39 -12.59 12.53 -0.15
CA LEU A 39 -12.46 13.90 0.34
C LEU A 39 -11.71 14.73 -0.71
N GLU A 40 -12.14 15.95 -0.95
CA GLU A 40 -11.44 16.88 -1.82
C GLU A 40 -11.39 18.28 -1.23
N GLN A 41 -10.29 18.98 -1.53
CA GLN A 41 -10.12 20.39 -1.27
C GLN A 41 -9.39 21.02 -2.45
N SER A 42 -10.05 21.96 -3.12
CA SER A 42 -9.51 22.65 -4.29
C SER A 42 -9.95 24.11 -4.29
N GLY A 43 -9.04 25.03 -4.58
CA GLY A 43 -9.34 26.47 -4.61
C GLY A 43 -9.90 27.02 -3.29
N GLY A 44 -9.53 26.42 -2.15
CA GLY A 44 -10.04 26.80 -0.82
C GLY A 44 -11.45 26.28 -0.49
N VAL A 45 -12.05 25.49 -1.38
CA VAL A 45 -13.36 24.86 -1.17
C VAL A 45 -13.17 23.36 -0.97
N SER A 46 -13.80 22.80 0.06
CA SER A 46 -13.85 21.36 0.28
C SER A 46 -15.22 20.79 -0.12
N ASN A 47 -15.26 19.48 -0.37
CA ASN A 47 -16.53 18.74 -0.48
C ASN A 47 -17.05 18.26 0.89
N LEU A 48 -16.66 18.92 1.98
CA LEU A 48 -17.19 18.64 3.30
C LEU A 48 -18.32 19.63 3.66
N PRO A 49 -19.23 19.25 4.56
CA PRO A 49 -20.18 20.18 5.16
C PRO A 49 -19.49 21.42 5.75
N ALA A 50 -20.18 22.56 5.70
CA ALA A 50 -19.63 23.82 6.20
C ALA A 50 -19.27 23.69 7.69
N GLY A 51 -18.02 24.06 8.02
CA GLY A 51 -17.50 24.00 9.39
C GLY A 51 -16.83 22.68 9.77
N THR A 52 -16.84 21.65 8.90
CA THR A 52 -16.03 20.44 9.10
C THR A 52 -14.59 20.71 8.65
N ASP A 53 -13.63 20.45 9.53
CA ASP A 53 -12.20 20.51 9.20
C ASP A 53 -11.75 19.26 8.40
N MET A 54 -10.87 19.46 7.43
CA MET A 54 -10.38 18.38 6.56
C MET A 54 -9.53 17.35 7.31
N ILE A 55 -8.70 17.80 8.25
CA ILE A 55 -7.84 16.90 9.04
C ILE A 55 -8.69 16.06 9.99
N ASP A 56 -9.70 16.67 10.62
CA ASP A 56 -10.64 15.93 11.47
C ASP A 56 -11.44 14.89 10.65
N ALA A 57 -11.94 15.27 9.47
CA ALA A 57 -12.64 14.35 8.58
C ALA A 57 -11.73 13.21 8.10
N LEU A 58 -10.48 13.50 7.75
CA LEU A 58 -9.51 12.49 7.36
C LEU A 58 -9.21 11.54 8.53
N GLY A 59 -9.04 12.07 9.75
CA GLY A 59 -8.84 11.26 10.96
C GLY A 59 -10.01 10.33 11.27
N CYS A 60 -11.23 10.72 10.90
CA CYS A 60 -12.42 9.86 11.00
C CYS A 60 -12.51 8.78 9.91
N LEU A 61 -12.06 9.08 8.69
CA LEU A 61 -12.26 8.21 7.53
C LEU A 61 -11.06 7.30 7.21
N LEU A 62 -9.87 7.59 7.70
CA LEU A 62 -8.70 6.72 7.48
C LEU A 62 -8.76 5.40 8.26
N PRO A 63 -9.17 5.35 9.55
CA PRO A 63 -9.34 4.10 10.26
C PRO A 63 -10.48 3.28 9.63
N GLN A 64 -10.16 2.10 9.11
CA GLN A 64 -11.15 1.18 8.52
C GLN A 64 -11.36 -0.08 9.36
N GLY A 65 -10.91 -0.05 10.62
CA GLY A 65 -10.93 -1.18 11.56
C GLY A 65 -9.71 -2.10 11.43
N VAL A 66 -9.66 -3.13 12.28
CA VAL A 66 -8.55 -4.10 12.36
C VAL A 66 -8.94 -5.50 11.86
N ASN A 67 -10.21 -5.71 11.53
CA ASN A 67 -10.76 -7.01 11.12
C ASN A 67 -10.51 -7.33 9.63
N GLY A 68 -9.43 -6.81 9.06
CA GLY A 68 -9.02 -7.09 7.69
C GLY A 68 -8.54 -8.53 7.50
N CYS A 69 -8.23 -8.88 6.26
CA CYS A 69 -7.50 -10.12 5.97
C CYS A 69 -6.09 -10.00 6.59
N GLY A 70 -5.62 -11.00 7.33
CA GLY A 70 -4.26 -11.06 7.87
C GLY A 70 -3.16 -11.27 6.82
N PHE A 71 -3.48 -11.02 5.55
CA PHE A 71 -2.57 -11.05 4.42
C PHE A 71 -2.79 -9.75 3.65
N GLU A 72 -1.92 -8.78 3.89
CA GLU A 72 -2.14 -7.44 3.38
C GLU A 72 -1.84 -7.34 1.88
N SER A 73 -2.68 -6.63 1.12
CA SER A 73 -2.57 -6.52 -0.34
C SER A 73 -2.48 -5.07 -0.78
N GLN A 74 -1.47 -4.35 -0.29
CA GLN A 74 -1.36 -2.90 -0.50
C GLN A 74 -1.23 -2.54 -1.99
N LEU A 75 -0.51 -3.36 -2.77
CA LEU A 75 -0.36 -3.12 -4.21
C LEU A 75 -1.66 -3.36 -4.98
N GLU A 76 -2.42 -4.41 -4.66
CA GLU A 76 -3.72 -4.64 -5.30
C GLU A 76 -4.76 -3.61 -4.84
N ALA A 77 -4.71 -3.15 -3.58
CA ALA A 77 -5.55 -2.05 -3.10
C ALA A 77 -5.27 -0.75 -3.89
N MET A 78 -4.00 -0.40 -4.09
CA MET A 78 -3.60 0.70 -4.96
C MET A 78 -4.12 0.50 -6.39
N TYR A 79 -3.88 -0.67 -6.99
CA TYR A 79 -4.31 -0.98 -8.35
C TYR A 79 -5.81 -0.79 -8.54
N LEU A 80 -6.62 -1.42 -7.69
CA LEU A 80 -8.08 -1.35 -7.78
C LEU A 80 -8.60 0.07 -7.57
N SER A 81 -8.02 0.83 -6.64
CA SER A 81 -8.36 2.23 -6.41
C SER A 81 -8.12 3.08 -7.66
N LEU A 82 -6.95 2.93 -8.30
CA LEU A 82 -6.58 3.68 -9.50
C LEU A 82 -7.41 3.27 -10.72
N VAL A 83 -7.63 1.98 -10.94
CA VAL A 83 -8.47 1.48 -12.05
C VAL A 83 -9.90 1.98 -11.92
N ARG A 84 -10.49 1.92 -10.71
CA ARG A 84 -11.83 2.46 -10.45
C ARG A 84 -11.91 3.97 -10.66
N SER A 85 -10.83 4.68 -10.38
CA SER A 85 -10.77 6.14 -10.55
C SER A 85 -10.80 6.60 -12.01
N VAL A 86 -10.45 5.72 -12.96
CA VAL A 86 -10.43 6.01 -14.41
C VAL A 86 -11.50 5.26 -15.20
N THR A 87 -12.29 4.40 -14.56
CA THR A 87 -13.34 3.61 -15.21
C THR A 87 -14.69 4.35 -15.17
N THR A 88 -15.25 4.72 -16.31
CA THR A 88 -16.41 5.64 -16.43
C THR A 88 -17.68 5.25 -15.68
N ASN A 89 -17.90 3.97 -15.38
CA ASN A 89 -19.10 3.47 -14.69
C ASN A 89 -18.88 3.21 -13.19
N GLU A 90 -17.70 3.53 -12.65
CA GLU A 90 -17.40 3.37 -11.23
C GLU A 90 -17.74 4.64 -10.46
N SER A 91 -18.14 4.50 -9.19
CA SER A 91 -18.41 5.66 -8.31
C SER A 91 -17.20 6.54 -8.09
N ASN A 92 -16.00 5.97 -8.22
CA ASN A 92 -14.71 6.63 -8.00
C ASN A 92 -14.24 7.39 -9.25
N TYR A 93 -14.95 7.27 -10.38
CA TYR A 93 -14.55 7.90 -11.63
C TYR A 93 -14.41 9.42 -11.49
N GLY A 94 -13.26 9.94 -11.92
CA GLY A 94 -12.93 11.36 -11.84
C GLY A 94 -12.21 11.80 -10.58
N PHE A 95 -11.81 10.87 -9.70
CA PHE A 95 -10.88 11.16 -8.61
C PHE A 95 -9.51 11.61 -9.17
N ILE A 96 -8.98 10.90 -10.17
CA ILE A 96 -7.73 11.30 -10.83
C ILE A 96 -8.03 12.41 -11.82
N ARG A 97 -7.56 13.62 -11.51
CA ARG A 97 -7.64 14.77 -12.42
C ARG A 97 -6.55 14.74 -13.49
N SER A 98 -6.90 15.15 -14.70
CA SER A 98 -5.97 15.21 -15.84
C SER A 98 -4.86 16.25 -15.66
N ASP A 99 -5.15 17.35 -14.97
CA ASP A 99 -4.26 18.50 -14.76
C ASP A 99 -3.46 18.47 -13.44
N ALA A 100 -3.50 17.36 -12.71
CA ALA A 100 -2.86 17.22 -11.40
C ALA A 100 -1.83 16.10 -11.36
N SER A 101 -0.73 16.32 -10.64
CA SER A 101 0.15 15.23 -10.20
C SER A 101 -0.57 14.34 -9.18
N LEU A 102 -0.14 13.08 -9.05
CA LEU A 102 -0.73 12.10 -8.16
C LEU A 102 0.31 11.62 -7.13
N LEU A 103 -0.05 11.68 -5.85
CA LEU A 103 0.65 10.97 -4.78
C LEU A 103 -0.14 9.72 -4.41
N VAL A 104 0.50 8.56 -4.49
CA VAL A 104 0.08 7.37 -3.77
C VAL A 104 0.97 7.24 -2.54
N LEU A 105 0.37 7.19 -1.36
CA LEU A 105 1.08 6.93 -0.11
C LEU A 105 0.68 5.55 0.39
N ILE A 106 1.65 4.64 0.46
CA ILE A 106 1.44 3.32 1.08
C ILE A 106 1.98 3.39 2.51
N VAL A 107 1.12 3.03 3.46
CA VAL A 107 1.42 2.97 4.89
C VAL A 107 1.18 1.54 5.32
N SER A 108 2.24 0.84 5.73
CA SER A 108 2.16 -0.57 6.11
C SER A 108 3.37 -1.00 6.93
N ASP A 109 3.15 -1.86 7.92
CA ASP A 109 4.18 -2.57 8.66
C ASP A 109 4.41 -4.02 8.18
N GLU A 110 3.61 -4.48 7.21
CA GLU A 110 3.70 -5.83 6.63
C GLU A 110 4.27 -5.88 5.20
N VAL A 111 4.45 -7.10 4.71
CA VAL A 111 4.83 -7.40 3.33
C VAL A 111 3.59 -7.41 2.43
N ASP A 112 3.77 -7.08 1.14
CA ASP A 112 2.67 -7.15 0.17
C ASP A 112 2.39 -8.60 -0.24
N CYS A 113 1.14 -9.00 -0.05
CA CYS A 113 0.58 -10.30 -0.37
C CYS A 113 -0.49 -10.23 -1.45
N SER A 114 -0.34 -9.30 -2.40
CA SER A 114 -1.29 -9.09 -3.49
C SER A 114 -1.35 -10.32 -4.42
N TYR A 115 -2.16 -11.30 -4.02
CA TYR A 115 -2.19 -12.63 -4.61
C TYR A 115 -3.15 -12.72 -5.79
N ASN A 116 -2.82 -13.58 -6.73
CA ASN A 116 -3.71 -13.93 -7.82
C ASN A 116 -4.76 -14.92 -7.31
N LYS A 117 -6.03 -14.50 -7.33
CA LYS A 117 -7.17 -15.29 -6.81
C LYS A 117 -7.36 -16.66 -7.47
N GLN A 118 -6.77 -16.90 -8.64
CA GLN A 118 -6.73 -18.22 -9.24
C GLN A 118 -5.98 -19.24 -8.38
N TRP A 119 -5.08 -18.77 -7.50
CA TRP A 119 -4.21 -19.57 -6.66
C TRP A 119 -4.57 -19.45 -5.17
N ASP A 120 -5.82 -19.11 -4.84
CA ASP A 120 -6.32 -19.00 -3.46
C ASP A 120 -6.09 -20.26 -2.60
N SER A 121 -5.97 -21.43 -3.24
CA SER A 121 -5.61 -22.69 -2.60
C SER A 121 -4.30 -22.64 -1.79
N ILE A 122 -3.40 -21.68 -2.04
CA ILE A 122 -2.19 -21.53 -1.22
C ILE A 122 -2.50 -21.08 0.21
N PHE A 123 -3.69 -20.53 0.46
CA PHE A 123 -4.12 -20.06 1.79
C PHE A 123 -5.00 -21.07 2.54
N GLN A 124 -5.34 -22.20 1.92
CA GLN A 124 -6.34 -23.15 2.43
C GLN A 124 -5.68 -24.31 3.18
N GLN A 125 -6.27 -24.74 4.29
CA GLN A 125 -5.77 -25.83 5.13
C GLN A 125 -5.56 -27.15 4.35
N ASP A 126 -6.45 -27.43 3.42
CA ASP A 126 -6.50 -28.60 2.55
C ASP A 126 -6.00 -28.30 1.12
N GLY A 127 -5.41 -27.11 0.93
CA GLY A 127 -4.81 -26.67 -0.32
C GLY A 127 -3.30 -26.92 -0.42
N ASN A 128 -2.63 -26.10 -1.24
CA ASN A 128 -1.21 -26.23 -1.49
C ASN A 128 -0.39 -25.44 -0.44
N LYS A 129 0.51 -26.13 0.27
CA LYS A 129 1.27 -25.55 1.38
C LYS A 129 2.74 -25.26 1.08
N VAL A 130 3.13 -25.20 -0.20
CA VAL A 130 4.53 -24.99 -0.63
C VAL A 130 5.16 -23.74 0.00
N PHE A 131 4.39 -22.68 0.21
CA PHE A 131 4.90 -21.41 0.73
C PHE A 131 4.72 -21.24 2.25
N TRP A 132 4.11 -22.20 2.94
CA TRP A 132 3.85 -22.07 4.38
C TRP A 132 5.17 -22.18 5.15
N ALA A 133 5.27 -21.50 6.29
CA ALA A 133 6.41 -21.67 7.20
C ALA A 133 6.48 -23.12 7.71
N ASP A 134 5.35 -23.69 8.14
CA ASP A 134 5.21 -25.12 8.42
C ASP A 134 4.01 -25.72 7.65
N PRO A 135 4.22 -26.69 6.73
CA PRO A 135 3.11 -27.35 6.03
C PRO A 135 2.22 -28.21 6.94
N ASN A 136 2.63 -28.50 8.18
CA ASN A 136 1.81 -29.23 9.15
C ASN A 136 0.83 -28.33 9.90
N ASP A 137 0.94 -27.01 9.75
CA ASP A 137 0.04 -26.08 10.40
C ASP A 137 -1.40 -26.22 9.92
N SER A 138 -2.31 -25.73 10.76
CA SER A 138 -3.73 -25.66 10.44
C SER A 138 -4.08 -24.46 9.57
N PHE A 139 -3.31 -23.37 9.66
CA PHE A 139 -3.49 -22.14 8.89
C PHE A 139 -2.13 -21.55 8.51
N PRO A 140 -2.01 -20.84 7.38
CA PRO A 140 -0.76 -20.18 7.02
C PRO A 140 -0.52 -18.95 7.90
N THR A 141 0.75 -18.59 8.06
CA THR A 141 1.22 -17.33 8.63
C THR A 141 1.59 -16.31 7.55
N SER A 142 1.80 -15.05 7.92
CA SER A 142 2.24 -13.98 7.01
C SER A 142 3.53 -14.30 6.27
N ALA A 143 4.37 -15.21 6.81
CA ALA A 143 5.55 -15.77 6.13
C ALA A 143 5.25 -16.32 4.73
N LEU A 144 4.03 -16.81 4.48
CA LEU A 144 3.58 -17.22 3.16
C LEU A 144 3.86 -16.17 2.09
N CYS A 145 3.55 -14.91 2.39
CA CYS A 145 3.65 -13.81 1.43
C CYS A 145 5.10 -13.46 1.12
N TRP A 146 5.98 -13.56 2.12
CA TRP A 146 7.42 -13.43 1.92
C TRP A 146 7.96 -14.56 1.04
N ASN A 147 7.65 -15.81 1.42
CA ASN A 147 8.09 -17.03 0.72
C ASN A 147 7.57 -17.11 -0.71
N ALA A 148 6.37 -16.59 -0.98
CA ALA A 148 5.74 -16.58 -2.30
C ALA A 148 6.15 -15.40 -3.19
N GLY A 149 6.95 -14.45 -2.67
CA GLY A 149 7.14 -13.16 -3.31
C GLY A 149 8.55 -12.62 -3.34
N VAL A 150 9.51 -13.20 -2.60
CA VAL A 150 10.84 -12.63 -2.41
C VAL A 150 11.94 -13.70 -2.51
N THR A 151 13.04 -13.37 -3.20
CA THR A 151 14.30 -14.10 -3.13
C THR A 151 15.35 -13.21 -2.47
N CYS A 152 16.09 -13.74 -1.50
CA CYS A 152 17.25 -13.09 -0.90
C CYS A 152 18.57 -13.76 -1.33
N THR A 153 19.65 -12.97 -1.34
CA THR A 153 21.02 -13.39 -1.67
C THR A 153 22.00 -12.83 -0.66
N GLY A 154 23.09 -13.54 -0.40
CA GLY A 154 24.12 -13.14 0.56
C GLY A 154 24.06 -13.91 1.87
N ASP A 155 24.66 -13.35 2.92
CA ASP A 155 24.69 -13.95 4.25
C ASP A 155 23.31 -13.85 4.94
N PRO A 156 22.75 -14.93 5.49
CA PRO A 156 21.44 -14.87 6.12
C PRO A 156 21.33 -13.95 7.35
N GLY A 157 22.43 -13.69 8.06
CA GLY A 157 22.44 -12.73 9.17
C GLY A 157 22.39 -11.27 8.71
N ALA A 158 22.67 -11.00 7.43
CA ALA A 158 22.57 -9.70 6.80
C ALA A 158 22.60 -9.87 5.27
N TYR A 159 21.44 -10.12 4.65
CA TYR A 159 21.40 -10.39 3.21
C TYR A 159 21.91 -9.18 2.41
N ASP A 160 22.66 -9.46 1.35
CA ASP A 160 23.18 -8.44 0.44
C ASP A 160 22.05 -7.76 -0.34
N SER A 161 21.07 -8.56 -0.75
CA SER A 161 19.88 -8.06 -1.45
C SER A 161 18.70 -9.03 -1.36
N CYS A 162 17.50 -8.48 -1.30
CA CYS A 162 16.25 -9.19 -1.48
C CYS A 162 15.42 -8.53 -2.60
N LEU A 163 14.91 -9.34 -3.52
CA LEU A 163 14.22 -8.90 -4.74
C LEU A 163 12.86 -9.59 -4.88
N ALA A 164 11.89 -8.87 -5.44
CA ALA A 164 10.61 -9.43 -5.79
C ALA A 164 10.78 -10.55 -6.82
N THR A 165 10.17 -11.70 -6.57
CA THR A 165 10.28 -12.88 -7.42
C THR A 165 8.89 -13.46 -7.69
N ASN A 166 8.64 -13.83 -8.93
CA ASN A 166 7.41 -14.52 -9.31
C ASN A 166 7.62 -16.03 -9.16
N TYR A 167 6.82 -16.66 -8.31
CA TYR A 167 6.78 -18.11 -8.15
C TYR A 167 5.48 -18.69 -8.69
N ASP A 168 5.57 -19.87 -9.31
CA ASP A 168 4.40 -20.68 -9.63
C ASP A 168 3.85 -21.40 -8.39
N VAL A 169 2.71 -22.07 -8.53
CA VAL A 169 2.07 -22.81 -7.42
C VAL A 169 2.91 -23.92 -6.81
N ASN A 170 3.98 -24.37 -7.49
CA ASN A 170 4.90 -25.39 -7.01
C ASN A 170 6.18 -24.79 -6.41
N GLY A 171 6.27 -23.46 -6.27
CA GLY A 171 7.45 -22.78 -5.73
C GLY A 171 8.60 -22.62 -6.71
N ASN A 172 8.37 -22.83 -8.02
CA ASN A 172 9.39 -22.60 -9.03
C ASN A 172 9.34 -21.15 -9.51
N VAL A 173 10.51 -20.53 -9.70
CA VAL A 173 10.59 -19.21 -10.34
C VAL A 173 9.99 -19.30 -11.74
N THR A 174 9.08 -18.38 -12.06
CA THR A 174 8.37 -18.36 -13.35
C THR A 174 8.42 -16.99 -14.01
N ALA A 175 8.56 -17.01 -15.34
CA ALA A 175 8.37 -15.83 -16.19
C ALA A 175 6.95 -15.74 -16.75
N ASP A 176 6.13 -16.79 -16.58
CA ASP A 176 4.71 -16.75 -16.97
C ASP A 176 3.92 -16.02 -15.87
N GLU A 177 3.48 -14.80 -16.20
CA GLU A 177 2.71 -13.94 -15.32
C GLU A 177 1.38 -14.57 -14.85
N ASN A 178 0.77 -15.46 -15.65
CA ASN A 178 -0.47 -16.13 -15.27
C ASN A 178 -0.23 -17.30 -14.30
N ALA A 179 0.98 -17.87 -14.33
CA ALA A 179 1.38 -18.92 -13.41
C ALA A 179 1.78 -18.37 -12.03
N ALA A 180 2.11 -17.07 -11.94
CA ALA A 180 2.54 -16.45 -10.69
C ALA A 180 1.43 -16.44 -9.63
N VAL A 181 1.75 -16.91 -8.42
CA VAL A 181 0.81 -16.98 -7.30
C VAL A 181 0.53 -15.61 -6.68
N LEU A 182 1.55 -14.75 -6.63
CA LEU A 182 1.37 -13.31 -6.41
C LEU A 182 1.29 -12.59 -7.75
N HIS A 183 0.48 -11.54 -7.84
CA HIS A 183 0.42 -10.74 -9.04
C HIS A 183 1.83 -10.16 -9.35
N PRO A 184 2.32 -10.31 -10.60
CA PRO A 184 3.61 -9.75 -10.99
C PRO A 184 3.65 -8.23 -10.84
N LEU A 185 4.81 -7.68 -10.47
CA LEU A 185 4.95 -6.23 -10.28
C LEU A 185 4.70 -5.42 -11.57
N SER A 186 4.92 -6.02 -12.74
CA SER A 186 4.62 -5.44 -14.05
C SER A 186 3.17 -4.94 -14.16
N ARG A 187 2.21 -5.60 -13.49
CA ARG A 187 0.81 -5.18 -13.40
C ARG A 187 0.66 -3.78 -12.79
N TYR A 188 1.36 -3.54 -11.67
CA TYR A 188 1.28 -2.31 -10.90
C TYR A 188 2.09 -1.20 -11.55
N GLN A 189 3.32 -1.53 -11.92
CA GLN A 189 4.25 -0.62 -12.59
C GLN A 189 3.68 -0.14 -13.92
N GLY A 190 3.11 -1.05 -14.73
CA GLY A 190 2.49 -0.71 -16.02
C GLY A 190 1.30 0.24 -15.88
N LEU A 191 0.44 0.05 -14.87
CA LEU A 191 -0.66 0.97 -14.59
C LEU A 191 -0.15 2.37 -14.24
N LEU A 192 0.79 2.46 -13.29
CA LEU A 192 1.35 3.73 -12.84
C LEU A 192 2.09 4.46 -13.97
N GLN A 193 2.88 3.74 -14.76
CA GLN A 193 3.60 4.29 -15.92
C GLN A 193 2.63 4.78 -17.00
N GLY A 194 1.57 4.01 -17.29
CA GLY A 194 0.53 4.42 -18.23
C GLY A 194 -0.15 5.71 -17.80
N LEU A 195 -0.59 5.79 -16.54
CA LEU A 195 -1.19 7.01 -15.97
C LEU A 195 -0.23 8.20 -16.01
N GLN A 196 1.07 7.98 -15.79
CA GLN A 196 2.06 9.04 -15.86
C GLN A 196 2.22 9.57 -17.29
N VAL A 197 2.26 8.69 -18.29
CA VAL A 197 2.32 9.07 -19.71
C VAL A 197 1.08 9.88 -20.09
N ASP A 198 -0.11 9.45 -19.68
CA ASP A 198 -1.37 10.16 -19.96
C ASP A 198 -1.34 11.58 -19.37
N LYS A 199 -0.90 11.73 -18.12
CA LYS A 199 -0.75 13.04 -17.47
C LYS A 199 0.29 13.92 -18.17
N GLN A 200 1.43 13.36 -18.53
CA GLN A 200 2.53 14.08 -19.18
C GLN A 200 2.18 14.54 -20.61
N SER A 201 1.20 13.90 -21.25
CA SER A 201 0.67 14.36 -22.54
C SER A 201 -0.06 15.71 -22.44
N ILE A 202 -0.55 16.07 -21.25
CA ILE A 202 -1.28 17.32 -20.95
C ILE A 202 -0.34 18.33 -20.29
N ASN A 203 0.36 17.91 -19.24
CA ASN A 203 1.34 18.71 -18.53
C ASN A 203 2.66 17.92 -18.43
N PRO A 204 3.70 18.28 -19.20
CA PRO A 204 5.00 17.60 -19.16
C PRO A 204 5.66 17.55 -17.77
N ASP A 205 5.27 18.44 -16.85
CA ASP A 205 5.75 18.49 -15.48
C ASP A 205 4.90 17.69 -14.50
N ALA A 206 3.76 17.11 -14.94
CA ALA A 206 2.97 16.22 -14.10
C ALA A 206 3.75 14.94 -13.76
N ARG A 207 3.57 14.49 -12.51
CA ARG A 207 4.28 13.33 -11.96
C ARG A 207 3.32 12.42 -11.21
N ILE A 208 3.66 11.13 -11.17
CA ILE A 208 3.09 10.18 -10.23
C ILE A 208 4.20 9.76 -9.28
N TYR A 209 3.92 9.83 -7.98
CA TYR A 209 4.84 9.38 -6.94
C TYR A 209 4.18 8.32 -6.09
N VAL A 210 4.95 7.29 -5.72
CA VAL A 210 4.56 6.29 -4.73
C VAL A 210 5.48 6.44 -3.53
N GLY A 211 5.00 7.07 -2.47
CA GLY A 211 5.70 7.22 -1.20
C GLY A 211 5.44 6.03 -0.28
N LEU A 212 6.44 5.64 0.51
CA LEU A 212 6.32 4.54 1.47
C LEU A 212 6.54 5.03 2.91
N LEU A 213 5.56 4.80 3.78
CA LEU A 213 5.75 4.69 5.23
C LEU A 213 5.76 3.19 5.56
N ALA A 214 6.94 2.61 5.72
CA ALA A 214 7.10 1.16 5.76
C ALA A 214 8.21 0.71 6.73
N GLY A 215 8.41 -0.60 6.85
CA GLY A 215 9.53 -1.19 7.60
C GLY A 215 10.89 -0.81 7.00
N VAL A 216 11.40 0.34 7.41
CA VAL A 216 12.71 0.87 7.03
C VAL A 216 13.32 1.60 8.22
N GLY A 217 14.64 1.73 8.27
CA GLY A 217 15.32 2.52 9.29
C GLY A 217 15.04 4.02 9.16
N GLU A 218 15.49 4.81 10.14
CA GLU A 218 15.19 6.26 10.24
C GLU A 218 15.56 7.06 8.99
N ALA A 219 16.63 6.68 8.29
CA ALA A 219 17.08 7.33 7.05
C ALA A 219 16.49 6.69 5.78
N GLY A 220 15.51 5.80 5.91
CA GLY A 220 14.87 5.10 4.78
C GLY A 220 15.67 3.91 4.24
N GLN A 221 16.74 3.50 4.95
CA GLN A 221 17.51 2.30 4.63
C GLN A 221 16.73 1.03 4.97
N ILE A 222 16.91 -0.02 4.18
CA ILE A 222 16.25 -1.30 4.41
C ILE A 222 17.29 -2.31 4.85
N SER A 223 17.00 -3.05 5.91
CA SER A 223 17.78 -4.20 6.36
C SER A 223 17.03 -5.48 6.06
N TYR A 224 17.80 -6.54 5.78
CA TYR A 224 17.30 -7.87 5.49
C TYR A 224 18.13 -8.86 6.30
N ALA A 225 17.48 -9.69 7.11
CA ALA A 225 18.12 -10.76 7.86
C ALA A 225 17.10 -11.84 8.17
N GLU A 226 17.54 -13.09 8.26
CA GLU A 226 16.73 -14.16 8.86
C GLU A 226 16.45 -13.83 10.33
N PRO A 227 15.24 -14.11 10.83
CA PRO A 227 14.92 -13.93 12.23
C PRO A 227 15.78 -14.79 13.14
N VAL A 228 16.22 -14.19 14.24
CA VAL A 228 16.87 -14.94 15.33
C VAL A 228 15.83 -15.65 16.20
N ASP A 229 14.64 -15.06 16.32
CA ASP A 229 13.50 -15.65 17.02
C ASP A 229 12.77 -16.65 16.10
N PRO A 230 12.71 -17.95 16.45
CA PRO A 230 12.00 -18.95 15.66
C PRO A 230 10.51 -18.65 15.49
N GLN A 231 9.89 -17.97 16.45
CA GLN A 231 8.48 -17.58 16.32
C GLN A 231 8.31 -16.49 15.27
N LEU A 232 9.25 -15.54 15.20
CA LEU A 232 9.23 -14.49 14.18
C LEU A 232 9.49 -15.07 12.78
N ASP A 233 10.43 -16.01 12.67
CA ASP A 233 10.68 -16.76 11.43
C ASP A 233 9.41 -17.49 10.97
N HIS A 234 8.77 -18.19 11.89
CA HIS A 234 7.52 -18.87 11.62
C HIS A 234 6.40 -17.92 11.17
N ASP A 235 6.27 -16.76 11.83
CA ASP A 235 5.14 -15.87 11.60
C ASP A 235 5.31 -15.01 10.34
N PHE A 236 6.55 -14.60 10.01
CA PHE A 236 6.81 -13.62 8.94
C PHE A 236 7.91 -14.01 7.95
N GLY A 237 8.77 -14.98 8.27
CA GLY A 237 9.85 -15.45 7.38
C GLY A 237 11.00 -14.47 7.15
N ILE A 238 10.99 -13.31 7.83
CA ILE A 238 12.03 -12.29 7.75
C ILE A 238 12.06 -11.43 9.00
N GLU A 239 13.26 -10.94 9.37
CA GLU A 239 13.44 -10.06 10.52
C GLU A 239 12.84 -8.67 10.24
N TYR A 240 12.45 -7.98 11.32
CA TYR A 240 11.99 -6.60 11.24
C TYR A 240 13.09 -5.68 10.72
N ALA A 241 12.72 -4.79 9.79
CA ALA A 241 13.60 -3.74 9.30
C ALA A 241 13.57 -2.47 10.19
N CYS A 242 12.56 -2.33 11.04
CA CYS A 242 12.52 -1.36 12.11
C CYS A 242 11.70 -1.84 13.29
N SER A 243 11.97 -1.31 14.49
CA SER A 243 11.11 -1.43 15.66
C SER A 243 11.33 -0.26 16.60
N ASP A 244 10.27 0.24 17.24
CA ASP A 244 10.35 1.20 18.36
C ASP A 244 9.95 0.58 19.71
N GLY A 245 9.72 -0.73 19.73
CA GLY A 245 9.22 -1.49 20.88
C GLY A 245 7.69 -1.53 21.01
N THR A 246 6.98 -0.72 20.24
CA THR A 246 5.50 -0.73 20.14
C THR A 246 5.05 -1.18 18.75
N ILE A 247 5.70 -0.66 17.71
CA ILE A 247 5.47 -0.99 16.31
C ILE A 247 6.76 -1.59 15.76
N SER A 248 6.62 -2.64 14.96
CA SER A 248 7.72 -3.23 14.19
C SER A 248 7.29 -3.33 12.74
N GLY A 249 8.20 -3.08 11.80
CA GLY A 249 7.89 -3.10 10.37
C GLY A 249 8.78 -4.06 9.59
N LEU A 250 8.16 -4.89 8.76
CA LEU A 250 8.84 -5.80 7.83
C LEU A 250 9.38 -5.06 6.60
N PRO A 251 10.47 -5.56 6.00
CA PRO A 251 11.07 -4.88 4.86
C PRO A 251 10.19 -4.91 3.59
N PRO A 252 9.89 -3.76 2.97
CA PRO A 252 8.83 -3.63 1.96
C PRO A 252 9.30 -3.96 0.54
N VAL A 253 9.87 -5.14 0.27
CA VAL A 253 10.54 -5.49 -1.00
C VAL A 253 9.69 -5.17 -2.25
N ARG A 254 8.49 -5.75 -2.33
CA ARG A 254 7.58 -5.61 -3.48
C ARG A 254 7.06 -4.17 -3.65
N MET A 255 6.76 -3.50 -2.54
CA MET A 255 6.32 -2.10 -2.53
C MET A 255 7.45 -1.14 -2.93
N ARG A 256 8.67 -1.39 -2.45
CA ARG A 256 9.89 -0.66 -2.82
C ARG A 256 10.10 -0.74 -4.33
N GLU A 257 10.15 -1.94 -4.90
CA GLU A 257 10.39 -2.09 -6.34
C GLU A 257 9.28 -1.49 -7.20
N THR A 258 8.03 -1.50 -6.72
CA THR A 258 6.93 -0.79 -7.40
C THR A 258 7.13 0.72 -7.36
N SER A 259 7.52 1.26 -6.21
CA SER A 259 7.80 2.70 -6.04
C SER A 259 8.97 3.18 -6.91
N GLU A 260 10.04 2.39 -6.99
CA GLU A 260 11.26 2.74 -7.74
C GLU A 260 11.06 2.70 -9.27
N ALA A 261 10.05 1.99 -9.78
CA ALA A 261 9.82 1.78 -11.20
C ALA A 261 9.30 2.99 -11.98
N LEU A 262 8.80 4.03 -11.30
CA LEU A 262 8.26 5.23 -11.96
C LEU A 262 9.35 6.19 -12.47
N GLY A 263 10.57 6.09 -11.93
CA GLY A 263 11.72 6.93 -12.29
C GLY A 263 11.50 8.43 -12.04
N GLY A 264 12.57 9.22 -12.20
CA GLY A 264 12.44 10.69 -12.34
C GLY A 264 12.09 11.50 -11.09
N GLY A 265 12.03 10.90 -9.90
CA GLY A 265 11.99 11.64 -8.64
C GLY A 265 12.50 10.83 -7.45
N PRO A 266 12.37 11.38 -6.23
CA PRO A 266 12.95 10.79 -5.04
C PRO A 266 12.16 9.55 -4.62
N ASN A 267 12.88 8.46 -4.38
CA ASN A 267 12.33 7.25 -3.78
C ASN A 267 12.12 7.50 -2.28
N VAL A 268 11.07 8.25 -1.93
CA VAL A 268 10.82 8.64 -0.55
C VAL A 268 10.29 7.44 0.22
N ARG A 269 11.14 6.93 1.10
CA ARG A 269 10.83 5.87 2.05
C ARG A 269 11.09 6.37 3.45
N LYS A 270 10.14 6.18 4.35
CA LYS A 270 10.23 6.60 5.75
C LYS A 270 9.76 5.49 6.66
N SER A 271 10.35 5.45 7.85
CA SER A 271 10.09 4.41 8.83
C SER A 271 8.66 4.52 9.35
N ILE A 272 7.93 3.41 9.33
CA ILE A 272 6.65 3.25 10.04
C ILE A 272 6.86 3.23 11.55
N CYS A 273 8.06 2.89 12.01
CA CYS A 273 8.46 2.90 13.43
C CYS A 273 8.94 4.29 13.90
N ALA A 274 8.79 5.33 13.09
CA ALA A 274 9.16 6.68 13.49
C ALA A 274 8.17 7.20 14.54
N SER A 275 8.69 7.88 15.57
CA SER A 275 7.87 8.57 16.59
C SER A 275 6.97 9.67 16.03
N SER A 276 7.20 10.10 14.78
CA SER A 276 6.32 10.98 14.03
C SER A 276 6.50 10.79 12.53
N TYR A 277 5.38 10.74 11.81
CA TYR A 277 5.37 10.72 10.33
C TYR A 277 5.45 12.13 9.71
N ALA A 278 5.33 13.18 10.51
CA ALA A 278 5.28 14.56 10.01
C ALA A 278 6.50 14.96 9.16
N PRO A 279 7.76 14.64 9.55
CA PRO A 279 8.92 14.95 8.71
C PRO A 279 8.87 14.22 7.36
N GLY A 280 8.45 12.96 7.37
CA GLY A 280 8.32 12.13 6.18
C GLY A 280 7.25 12.64 5.20
N LEU A 281 6.07 12.95 5.73
CA LEU A 281 4.98 13.56 4.96
C LEU A 281 5.37 14.94 4.43
N SER A 282 6.09 15.75 5.21
CA SER A 282 6.56 17.06 4.77
C SER A 282 7.53 16.96 3.59
N GLU A 283 8.42 15.96 3.60
CA GLU A 283 9.33 15.69 2.48
C GLU A 283 8.56 15.25 1.23
N LEU A 284 7.59 14.33 1.38
CA LEU A 284 6.72 13.89 0.29
C LEU A 284 5.97 15.06 -0.37
N VAL A 285 5.36 15.92 0.44
CA VAL A 285 4.63 17.11 -0.03
C VAL A 285 5.57 18.13 -0.66
N GLY A 286 6.78 18.29 -0.12
CA GLY A 286 7.80 19.20 -0.65
C GLY A 286 7.99 19.06 -2.16
N PHE A 287 8.03 17.83 -2.68
CA PHE A 287 8.20 17.54 -4.11
C PHE A 287 7.04 18.02 -4.99
N PHE A 288 5.82 18.07 -4.47
CA PHE A 288 4.67 18.60 -5.21
C PHE A 288 4.63 20.12 -5.20
N THR A 289 5.19 20.75 -4.17
CA THR A 289 5.17 22.21 -4.01
C THR A 289 6.41 22.91 -4.57
N SER A 290 7.52 22.20 -4.76
CA SER A 290 8.78 22.75 -5.26
C SER A 290 8.79 23.12 -6.75
N GLY A 291 7.67 22.89 -7.46
CA GLY A 291 7.47 23.25 -8.87
C GLY A 291 6.37 24.28 -9.12
N CYS A 292 5.82 24.92 -8.07
CA CYS A 292 4.85 26.01 -8.17
C CYS A 292 5.50 27.38 -7.90
#